data_AF-A0A1U9NQB4-F1
#
_entry.id   AF-A0A1U9NQB4-F1
#
_cell.length_a   1.000
_cell.length_b   1.000
_cell.length_c   1.000
_cell.angle_alpha   90.00
_cell.angle_beta   90.00
_cell.angle_gamma   90.00
#
_symmetry.space_group_name_H-M   'P 1'
#
loop_
_entity.id
_entity.type
_entity.pdbx_description
1 polymer ?
#
loop_
_entity_poly.entity_id
_entity_poly.type
_entity_poly.pdbx_seq_one_letter_code
_entity_poly.pdbx_strand_id
1 'polypeptide(L)' 'MIAAKSNELEIVRDAISNARNNDEAVQASVSVLAERLERLKKRCNLFADVEFSSDVQRLAENAVALS' A
#
# COMPACT_ATOMS: atom_id res chain seq x y z
N MET A 1 -22.54 3.20 3.34
CA MET A 1 -21.46 4.06 2.80
C MET A 1 -20.58 3.22 1.90
N ILE A 2 -20.82 3.26 0.60
CA ILE A 2 -20.01 2.56 -0.40
C ILE A 2 -18.91 3.52 -0.87
N ALA A 3 -17.67 3.03 -0.77
CA ALA A 3 -16.46 3.52 -1.41
C ALA A 3 -16.24 5.05 -1.37
N ALA A 4 -15.61 5.52 -0.27
CA ALA A 4 -14.60 6.54 -0.45
C ALA A 4 -13.59 5.94 -1.45
N LYS A 5 -13.62 6.44 -2.68
CA LYS A 5 -12.67 6.11 -3.74
C LYS A 5 -11.29 6.24 -3.11
N SER A 6 -10.69 5.10 -2.78
CA SER A 6 -9.59 5.02 -1.83
C SER A 6 -8.37 5.61 -2.50
N ASN A 7 -8.15 6.90 -2.26
CA ASN A 7 -7.08 7.73 -2.82
C ASN A 7 -5.72 7.03 -2.69
N GLU A 8 -5.58 6.18 -1.67
CA GLU A 8 -4.38 5.39 -1.40
C GLU A 8 -4.01 4.45 -2.56
N LEU A 9 -5.00 3.82 -3.23
CA LEU A 9 -4.73 2.95 -4.38
C LEU A 9 -4.28 3.75 -5.61
N GLU A 10 -4.86 4.93 -5.82
CA GLU A 10 -4.47 5.83 -6.93
C GLU A 10 -3.07 6.39 -6.69
N ILE A 11 -2.76 6.83 -5.46
CA ILE A 11 -1.43 7.30 -5.05
C ILE A 11 -0.38 6.20 -5.26
N VAL A 12 -0.64 4.97 -4.78
CA VAL A 12 0.33 3.87 -4.91
C VAL A 12 0.50 3.46 -6.38
N ARG A 13 -0.59 3.40 -7.16
CA ARG A 13 -0.50 3.11 -8.61
C ARG A 13 0.35 4.15 -9.34
N ASP A 14 0.14 5.42 -9.05
CA ASP A 14 0.85 6.51 -9.72
C ASP A 14 2.33 6.51 -9.31
N ALA A 15 2.63 6.18 -8.06
CA ALA A 15 4.01 6.01 -7.56
C ALA A 15 4.75 4.85 -8.26
N ILE A 16 4.10 3.69 -8.41
CA ILE A 16 4.66 2.54 -9.16
C ILE A 16 4.91 2.93 -10.62
N SER A 17 3.98 3.64 -11.23
CA SER A 17 4.03 4.01 -12.65
C SER A 17 5.09 5.06 -12.96
N ASN A 18 5.38 5.96 -12.00
CA ASN A 18 6.26 7.12 -12.23
C ASN A 18 7.67 6.97 -11.63
N ALA A 19 7.96 5.85 -10.95
CA ALA A 19 9.27 5.41 -10.45
C ALA A 19 10.12 6.44 -9.65
N ARG A 20 9.54 7.57 -9.22
CA ARG A 20 10.31 8.69 -8.64
C ARG A 20 9.68 9.42 -7.45
N ASN A 21 8.38 9.30 -7.21
CA ASN A 21 7.74 10.06 -6.14
C ASN A 21 7.45 9.14 -4.95
N ASN A 22 8.49 8.69 -4.25
CA ASN A 22 8.30 7.93 -3.00
C ASN A 22 8.18 8.88 -1.81
N ASP A 23 7.23 9.81 -1.92
CA ASP A 23 7.01 10.86 -0.92
C ASP A 23 6.18 10.32 0.25
N GLU A 24 6.12 11.09 1.35
CA GLU A 24 5.39 10.73 2.58
C GLU A 24 3.94 10.27 2.32
N ALA A 25 3.27 10.87 1.32
CA ALA A 25 1.92 10.48 0.91
C ALA A 25 1.82 9.03 0.39
N VAL A 26 2.84 8.55 -0.34
CA VAL A 26 2.90 7.18 -0.82
C VAL A 26 3.10 6.22 0.34
N GLN A 27 3.99 6.56 1.28
CA GLN A 27 4.26 5.74 2.46
C GLN A 27 3.03 5.62 3.36
N ALA A 28 2.34 6.74 3.62
CA ALA A 28 1.10 6.76 4.37
C ALA A 28 0.02 5.90 3.68
N SER A 29 -0.07 6.01 2.35
CA SER A 29 -1.02 5.21 1.54
C SER A 29 -0.72 3.71 1.62
N VAL A 30 0.54 3.29 1.46
CA VAL A 30 0.95 1.89 1.60
C VAL A 30 0.64 1.36 3.01
N SER A 31 0.89 2.17 4.04
CA SER A 31 0.63 1.80 5.44
C SER A 31 -0.85 1.57 5.72
N VAL A 32 -1.71 2.46 5.21
CA VAL A 32 -3.17 2.30 5.30
C VAL A 32 -3.64 1.04 4.56
N LEU A 33 -3.11 0.78 3.37
CA LEU A 33 -3.45 -0.43 2.61
C LEU A 33 -3.00 -1.70 3.35
N ALA A 34 -1.81 -1.69 3.96
CA ALA A 34 -1.30 -2.81 4.74
C ALA A 34 -2.20 -3.12 5.94
N GLU A 35 -2.60 -2.08 6.68
CA GLU A 35 -3.51 -2.24 7.80
C GLU A 35 -4.87 -2.80 7.35
N ARG A 36 -5.40 -2.34 6.21
CA ARG A 36 -6.66 -2.84 5.64
C ARG A 36 -6.55 -4.30 5.24
N LEU A 37 -5.43 -4.70 4.63
CA LEU A 37 -5.17 -6.09 4.26
C LEU A 37 -5.08 -6.99 5.52
N GLU A 38 -4.38 -6.54 6.56
CA GLU A 38 -4.31 -7.26 7.84
C GLU A 38 -5.68 -7.43 8.50
N ARG A 39 -6.50 -6.37 8.50
CA ARG A 39 -7.88 -6.46 8.99
C ARG A 39 -8.72 -7.45 8.16
N LEU A 40 -8.47 -7.54 6.86
CA LEU A 40 -9.17 -8.45 5.96
C LEU A 40 -8.75 -9.91 6.19
N LYS A 41 -7.45 -10.17 6.33
CA LYS A 41 -6.87 -11.47 6.72
C LYS A 41 -7.47 -11.99 8.03
N LYS A 42 -7.55 -11.12 9.04
CA LYS A 42 -8.15 -11.46 10.36
C LYS A 42 -9.64 -11.78 10.29
N ARG A 43 -10.37 -11.22 9.32
CA ARG A 43 -11.82 -11.41 9.17
C ARG A 43 -12.16 -12.61 8.30
N CYS A 44 -11.31 -12.99 7.36
CA CYS A 44 -11.60 -14.06 6.42
C CYS A 44 -10.31 -14.73 5.93
N ASN A 45 -10.22 -16.05 6.15
CA ASN A 45 -9.05 -16.85 5.80
C ASN A 45 -8.80 -16.94 4.28
N LEU A 46 -9.76 -16.55 3.45
CA LEU A 46 -9.57 -16.48 1.99
C LEU A 46 -8.51 -15.47 1.58
N PHE A 47 -8.19 -14.50 2.44
CA PHE A 47 -7.18 -13.48 2.17
C PHE A 47 -5.83 -13.80 2.82
N ALA A 48 -5.68 -14.94 3.50
CA ALA A 48 -4.47 -15.27 4.25
C ALA A 48 -3.20 -15.21 3.37
N ASP A 49 -3.30 -15.74 2.15
CA ASP A 49 -2.21 -15.80 1.17
C ASP A 49 -2.12 -14.57 0.26
N VAL A 50 -2.95 -13.54 0.51
CA VAL A 50 -2.89 -12.30 -0.27
C VAL A 50 -1.77 -11.41 0.27
N GLU A 51 -0.85 -11.04 -0.59
CA GLU A 51 0.28 -10.16 -0.28
C GLU A 51 0.43 -9.04 -1.30
N PHE A 52 1.16 -8.00 -0.92
CA PHE A 52 1.54 -6.95 -1.87
C PHE A 52 2.58 -7.46 -2.86
N SER A 53 2.54 -6.91 -4.09
CA SER A 53 3.58 -7.19 -5.08
C SER A 53 4.93 -6.65 -4.64
N SER A 54 6.00 -7.19 -5.24
CA SER A 54 7.37 -6.72 -5.04
C SER A 54 7.54 -5.21 -5.30
N ASP A 55 6.76 -4.64 -6.21
CA ASP A 55 6.84 -3.20 -6.53
C ASP A 55 6.33 -2.34 -5.38
N VAL A 56 5.25 -2.76 -4.71
CA VAL A 56 4.72 -2.08 -3.52
C VAL A 56 5.64 -2.28 -2.33
N GLN A 57 6.26 -3.46 -2.18
CA GLN A 57 7.26 -3.71 -1.14
C GLN A 57 8.47 -2.79 -1.29
N ARG A 58 8.98 -2.60 -2.52
CA ARG A 58 10.08 -1.66 -2.79
C ARG A 58 9.74 -0.21 -2.45
N LEU A 59 8.47 0.21 -2.63
CA LEU A 59 8.02 1.53 -2.19
C LEU A 59 8.12 1.68 -0.67
N ALA A 60 7.81 0.62 0.09
CA ALA A 60 7.94 0.61 1.54
C ALA A 60 9.42 0.56 2.02
N GLU A 61 10.28 -0.20 1.34
CA GLU A 61 11.69 -0.38 1.73
C GLU A 61 12.55 0.87 1.49
N ASN A 62 12.31 1.59 0.38
CA ASN A 62 13.03 2.82 0.06
C ASN A 62 12.74 3.97 1.06
N ALA A 63 11.74 3.82 1.94
CA ALA A 63 11.45 4.77 3.01
C ALA A 63 12.39 4.60 4.22
N VAL A 64 12.80 3.36 4.53
CA VAL A 64 13.62 3.02 5.70
C VAL A 64 15.09 3.41 5.49
N ALA A 65 15.53 3.55 4.24
CA ALA A 65 16.90 3.95 3.91
C ALA A 65 17.19 5.46 4.05
N LEU A 66 16.18 6.28 4.39
CA LEU A 66 16.32 7.74 4.59
C LEU A 66 16.22 8.19 6.06
N SER A 67 16.23 7.26 7.03
CA SER A 67 16.26 7.55 8.47
C SER A 67 17.67 7.47 9.07
#